data_AF-A0A7J2HKJ6-F1
#
_entry.id   AF-A0A7J2HKJ6-F1
#
_cell.length_a   1.000
_cell.length_b   1.000
_cell.length_c   1.000
_cell.angle_alpha   90.00
_cell.angle_beta   90.00
_cell.angle_gamma   90.00
#
_symmetry.space_group_name_H-M   'P 1'
#
loop_
_entity.id
_entity.type
_entity.pdbx_description
1 polymer ?
#
loop_
_entity_poly.entity_id
_entity_poly.type
_entity_poly.pdbx_seq_one_letter_code
_entity_poly.pdbx_strand_id
1 'polypeptide(L)'
;MRKVILVYVILIMTAIMAFLAGYYVKGYYASIEMENYIKNVDALKEENMELKENLSRANDQLTNLRSENMELREKLESLESRISSLMTELKEKSDEIEKLKVMLNEKNESLLMLQNKVKKLKDSLMILKVDKELLVTINSKIPDDREGAERFWRDTRKLAERVDPSLVQIVDEILYYIDDYFNWYESLSENATRQEVCEWIFSYYEDWGARQYDSLVSKFRSEVYSLIISHINEILAKMEEIP
;
A
#
# COMPACT_ATOMS: atom_id res chain seq x y z
N MET A 1 -12.26 -106.26 104.43
CA MET A 1 -12.69 -104.84 104.42
C MET A 1 -11.59 -103.83 104.08
N ARG A 2 -10.31 -103.97 104.51
CA ARG A 2 -9.23 -103.00 104.19
C ARG A 2 -8.84 -102.86 102.70
N LYS A 3 -8.97 -103.93 101.89
CA LYS A 3 -8.58 -103.90 100.45
C LYS A 3 -9.56 -103.14 99.55
N VAL A 4 -10.84 -103.08 99.89
CA VAL A 4 -11.89 -102.42 99.06
C VAL A 4 -11.80 -100.89 99.17
N ILE A 5 -11.48 -100.36 100.36
CA ILE A 5 -11.27 -98.92 100.60
C ILE A 5 -10.04 -98.41 99.84
N LEU A 6 -8.96 -99.19 99.82
CA LEU A 6 -7.72 -98.86 99.10
C LEU A 6 -7.96 -98.76 97.58
N VAL A 7 -8.77 -99.67 97.02
CA VAL A 7 -9.15 -99.64 95.59
C VAL A 7 -9.99 -98.40 95.26
N TYR A 8 -10.93 -98.00 96.13
CA TYR A 8 -11.75 -96.80 95.93
C TYR A 8 -10.92 -95.50 96.01
N VAL A 9 -9.98 -95.41 96.95
CA VAL A 9 -9.08 -94.24 97.07
C VAL A 9 -8.18 -94.13 95.85
N ILE A 10 -7.65 -95.25 95.34
CA ILE A 10 -6.86 -95.27 94.11
C ILE A 10 -7.72 -94.82 92.92
N LEU A 11 -8.97 -95.31 92.80
CA LEU A 11 -9.90 -94.91 91.74
C LEU A 11 -10.22 -93.40 91.76
N ILE A 12 -10.46 -92.84 92.95
CA ILE A 12 -10.73 -91.41 93.12
C ILE A 12 -9.49 -90.58 92.77
N MET A 13 -8.30 -90.99 93.23
CA MET A 13 -7.05 -90.31 92.87
C MET A 13 -6.75 -90.40 91.37
N THR A 14 -7.05 -91.52 90.72
CA THR A 14 -6.94 -91.64 89.25
C THR A 14 -7.95 -90.78 88.53
N ALA A 15 -9.18 -90.63 89.05
CA ALA A 15 -10.20 -89.77 88.46
C ALA A 15 -9.84 -88.27 88.62
N ILE A 16 -9.31 -87.87 89.77
CA ILE A 16 -8.81 -86.51 90.01
C ILE A 16 -7.61 -86.22 89.12
N MET A 17 -6.65 -87.14 89.00
CA MET A 17 -5.50 -86.97 88.09
C MET A 17 -5.94 -86.92 86.62
N ALA A 18 -6.91 -87.73 86.19
CA ALA A 18 -7.45 -87.67 84.84
C ALA A 18 -8.20 -86.36 84.56
N PHE A 19 -8.94 -85.82 85.54
CA PHE A 19 -9.61 -84.54 85.44
C PHE A 19 -8.61 -83.37 85.38
N LEU A 20 -7.59 -83.37 86.24
CA LEU A 20 -6.53 -82.37 86.23
C LEU A 20 -5.72 -82.42 84.93
N ALA A 21 -5.41 -83.61 84.42
CA ALA A 21 -4.75 -83.79 83.13
C ALA A 21 -5.63 -83.27 81.98
N GLY A 22 -6.92 -83.62 81.97
CA GLY A 22 -7.88 -83.11 80.97
C GLY A 22 -8.05 -81.59 81.01
N TYR A 23 -8.08 -80.99 82.20
CA TYR A 23 -8.14 -79.54 82.38
C TYR A 23 -6.87 -78.85 81.88
N TYR A 24 -5.69 -79.41 82.19
CA TYR A 24 -4.40 -78.87 81.73
C TYR A 24 -4.23 -78.98 80.22
N VAL A 25 -4.61 -80.11 79.64
CA VAL A 25 -4.60 -80.34 78.19
C VAL A 25 -5.56 -79.40 77.48
N LYS A 26 -6.79 -79.22 78.01
CA LYS A 26 -7.76 -78.25 77.47
C LYS A 26 -7.25 -76.80 77.57
N GLY A 27 -6.62 -76.44 78.70
CA GLY A 27 -5.99 -75.13 78.88
C GLY A 27 -4.84 -74.88 77.92
N TYR A 28 -4.03 -75.91 77.65
CA TYR A 28 -2.91 -75.86 76.69
C TYR A 28 -3.40 -75.70 75.25
N TYR A 29 -4.42 -76.46 74.83
CA TYR A 29 -5.04 -76.29 73.51
C TYR A 29 -5.70 -74.90 73.37
N ALA A 30 -6.40 -74.44 74.40
CA ALA A 30 -6.98 -73.10 74.43
C ALA A 30 -5.90 -72.00 74.36
N SER A 31 -4.73 -72.19 74.99
CA SER A 31 -3.62 -71.23 74.88
C SER A 31 -3.00 -71.18 73.49
N ILE A 32 -2.86 -72.33 72.81
CA ILE A 32 -2.36 -72.39 71.43
C ILE A 32 -3.35 -71.70 70.47
N GLU A 33 -4.64 -71.96 70.65
CA GLU A 33 -5.69 -71.36 69.85
C GLU A 33 -5.74 -69.84 70.06
N MET A 34 -5.65 -69.38 71.31
CA MET A 34 -5.55 -67.97 71.67
C MET A 34 -4.30 -67.31 71.08
N GLU A 35 -3.15 -67.98 71.08
CA GLU A 35 -1.92 -67.46 70.48
C GLU A 35 -2.05 -67.31 68.95
N ASN A 36 -2.70 -68.24 68.28
CA ASN A 36 -3.02 -68.13 66.85
C ASN A 36 -4.01 -66.97 66.57
N TYR A 37 -5.02 -66.78 67.42
CA TYR A 37 -5.92 -65.62 67.30
C TYR A 37 -5.16 -64.30 67.48
N ILE A 38 -4.27 -64.21 68.46
CA ILE A 38 -3.44 -63.02 68.69
C ILE A 38 -2.57 -62.73 67.46
N LYS A 39 -1.89 -63.75 66.91
CA LYS A 39 -1.08 -63.60 65.67
C LYS A 39 -1.92 -63.13 64.48
N ASN A 40 -3.12 -63.68 64.31
CA ASN A 40 -4.01 -63.25 63.23
C ASN A 40 -4.51 -61.82 63.43
N VAL A 41 -4.82 -61.42 64.65
CA VAL A 41 -5.23 -60.04 64.98
C VAL A 41 -4.08 -59.07 64.72
N ASP A 42 -2.85 -59.42 65.10
CA ASP A 42 -1.67 -58.58 64.83
C ASP A 42 -1.39 -58.46 63.33
N ALA A 43 -1.50 -59.55 62.57
CA ALA A 43 -1.34 -59.52 61.11
C ALA A 43 -2.43 -58.65 60.43
N LEU A 44 -3.70 -58.78 60.85
CA LEU A 44 -4.80 -57.96 60.34
C LEU A 44 -4.65 -56.48 60.72
N LYS A 45 -4.03 -56.20 61.87
CA LYS A 45 -3.74 -54.83 62.32
C LYS A 45 -2.64 -54.21 61.47
N GLU A 46 -1.59 -54.96 61.16
CA GLU A 46 -0.52 -54.53 60.27
C GLU A 46 -1.05 -54.25 58.86
N GLU A 47 -1.84 -55.18 58.30
CA GLU A 47 -2.49 -55.01 57.00
C GLU A 47 -3.41 -53.77 56.98
N ASN A 48 -4.19 -53.54 58.05
CA ASN A 48 -5.00 -52.33 58.17
C ASN A 48 -4.16 -51.05 58.21
N MET A 49 -3.00 -51.07 58.87
CA MET A 49 -2.11 -49.91 58.90
C MET A 49 -1.53 -49.62 57.51
N GLU A 50 -1.08 -50.65 56.80
CA GLU A 50 -0.57 -50.53 55.43
C GLU A 50 -1.65 -50.05 54.45
N LEU A 51 -2.85 -50.61 54.52
CA LEU A 51 -3.99 -50.16 53.71
C LEU A 51 -4.35 -48.70 54.00
N LYS A 52 -4.30 -48.28 55.26
CA LYS A 52 -4.57 -46.89 55.65
C LYS A 52 -3.50 -45.94 55.13
N GLU A 53 -2.23 -46.35 55.15
CA GLU A 53 -1.13 -45.57 54.59
C GLU A 53 -1.25 -45.45 53.06
N ASN A 54 -1.54 -46.56 52.37
CA ASN A 54 -1.76 -46.56 50.93
C ASN A 54 -2.98 -45.72 50.53
N LEU A 55 -4.06 -45.77 51.30
CA LEU A 55 -5.23 -44.91 51.12
C LEU A 55 -4.85 -43.43 51.28
N SER A 56 -4.02 -43.10 52.28
CA SER A 56 -3.53 -41.72 52.48
C SER A 56 -2.70 -41.25 51.28
N ARG A 57 -1.74 -42.05 50.82
CA ARG A 57 -0.90 -41.72 49.65
C ARG A 57 -1.73 -41.56 48.38
N ALA A 58 -2.69 -42.45 48.15
CA ALA A 58 -3.59 -42.36 47.00
C ALA A 58 -4.46 -41.09 47.06
N ASN A 59 -4.93 -40.72 48.26
CA ASN A 59 -5.68 -39.49 48.46
C ASN A 59 -4.81 -38.24 48.20
N ASP A 60 -3.56 -38.23 48.65
CA ASP A 60 -2.61 -37.12 48.38
C ASP A 60 -2.27 -37.01 46.88
N GLN A 61 -2.17 -38.13 46.17
CA GLN A 61 -2.01 -38.13 44.72
C GLN A 61 -3.27 -37.60 44.01
N LEU A 62 -4.46 -38.00 44.48
CA LEU A 62 -5.74 -37.53 43.93
C LEU A 62 -5.89 -36.01 44.09
N THR A 63 -5.52 -35.46 45.25
CA THR A 63 -5.60 -34.01 45.50
C THR A 63 -4.60 -33.24 44.63
N ASN A 64 -3.36 -33.73 44.49
CA ASN A 64 -2.36 -33.14 43.62
C ASN A 64 -2.79 -33.15 42.14
N LEU A 65 -3.25 -34.30 41.63
CA LEU A 65 -3.74 -34.42 40.24
C LEU A 65 -4.96 -33.54 39.98
N ARG A 66 -5.81 -33.34 41.00
CA ARG A 66 -6.97 -32.44 40.91
C ARG A 66 -6.52 -30.97 40.83
N SER A 67 -5.51 -30.58 41.60
CA SER A 67 -4.91 -29.25 41.53
C SER A 67 -4.29 -29.00 40.15
N GLU A 68 -3.49 -29.95 39.64
CA GLU A 68 -2.86 -29.84 38.32
C GLU A 68 -3.90 -29.75 37.19
N ASN A 69 -4.98 -30.54 37.27
CA ASN A 69 -6.10 -30.43 36.31
C ASN A 69 -6.77 -29.05 36.34
N MET A 70 -6.87 -28.43 37.52
CA MET A 70 -7.46 -27.10 37.66
C MET A 70 -6.57 -26.05 36.98
N GLU A 71 -5.26 -26.08 37.23
CA GLU A 71 -4.29 -25.18 36.57
C GLU A 71 -4.27 -25.36 35.05
N LEU A 72 -4.34 -26.61 34.58
CA LEU A 72 -4.38 -26.90 33.13
C LEU A 72 -5.66 -26.37 32.48
N ARG A 73 -6.81 -26.45 33.17
CA ARG A 73 -8.07 -25.85 32.70
C ARG A 73 -7.98 -24.34 32.60
N GLU A 74 -7.44 -23.67 33.62
CA GLU A 74 -7.25 -22.22 33.61
C GLU A 74 -6.31 -21.78 32.47
N LYS A 75 -5.22 -22.53 32.23
CA LYS A 75 -4.33 -22.28 31.09
C LYS A 75 -5.05 -22.47 29.76
N LEU A 76 -5.89 -23.50 29.64
CA LEU A 76 -6.65 -23.77 28.43
C LEU A 76 -7.64 -22.63 28.13
N GLU A 77 -8.41 -22.19 29.13
CA GLU A 77 -9.34 -21.06 29.00
C GLU A 77 -8.60 -19.75 28.62
N SER A 78 -7.42 -19.52 29.22
CA SER A 78 -6.58 -18.36 28.88
C SER A 78 -6.08 -18.41 27.44
N LEU A 79 -5.64 -19.58 26.97
CA LEU A 79 -5.19 -19.76 25.60
C LEU A 79 -6.33 -19.63 24.59
N GLU A 80 -7.51 -20.17 24.88
CA GLU A 80 -8.71 -20.01 24.05
C GLU A 80 -9.11 -18.54 23.92
N SER A 81 -9.10 -17.79 25.03
CA SER A 81 -9.35 -16.35 25.02
C SER A 81 -8.35 -15.61 24.14
N ARG A 82 -7.06 -15.95 24.24
CA ARG A 82 -5.99 -15.34 23.44
C ARG A 82 -6.04 -15.72 21.97
N ILE A 83 -6.47 -16.94 21.63
CA ILE A 83 -6.73 -17.34 20.25
C ILE A 83 -7.88 -16.52 19.68
N SER A 84 -8.97 -16.36 20.43
CA SER A 84 -10.13 -15.57 20.00
C SER A 84 -9.78 -14.09 19.76
N SER A 85 -8.96 -13.48 20.62
CA SER A 85 -8.51 -12.11 20.44
C SER A 85 -7.62 -11.96 19.21
N LEU A 86 -6.64 -12.86 19.02
CA LEU A 86 -5.77 -12.86 17.85
C LEU A 86 -6.53 -13.10 16.54
N MET A 87 -7.56 -13.95 16.54
CA MET A 87 -8.41 -14.14 15.36
C MET A 87 -9.18 -12.87 15.01
N THR A 88 -9.66 -12.13 16.01
CA THR A 88 -10.34 -10.85 15.80
C THR A 88 -9.38 -9.81 15.23
N GLU A 89 -8.19 -9.66 15.81
CA GLU A 89 -7.16 -8.72 15.33
C GLU A 89 -6.70 -9.07 13.90
N LEU A 90 -6.51 -10.35 13.60
CA LEU A 90 -6.15 -10.81 12.26
C LEU A 90 -7.23 -10.44 11.23
N LYS A 91 -8.51 -10.58 11.59
CA LYS A 91 -9.63 -10.21 10.73
C LYS A 91 -9.66 -8.70 10.49
N GLU A 92 -9.51 -7.90 11.54
CA GLU A 92 -9.46 -6.44 11.43
C GLU A 92 -8.30 -5.98 10.54
N LYS A 93 -7.11 -6.57 10.71
CA LYS A 93 -5.94 -6.27 9.88
C LYS A 93 -6.14 -6.71 8.42
N SER A 94 -6.79 -7.84 8.19
CA SER A 94 -7.15 -8.29 6.84
C SER A 94 -8.10 -7.30 6.15
N ASP A 95 -9.12 -6.82 6.86
CA ASP A 95 -10.08 -5.85 6.34
C ASP A 95 -9.42 -4.48 6.07
N GLU A 96 -8.47 -4.08 6.93
CA GLU A 96 -7.66 -2.86 6.73
C GLU A 96 -6.80 -2.96 5.46
N ILE A 97 -6.15 -4.10 5.22
CA ILE A 97 -5.35 -4.34 4.01
C ILE A 97 -6.21 -4.22 2.75
N GLU A 98 -7.42 -4.79 2.74
CA GLU A 98 -8.29 -4.74 1.56
C GLU A 98 -8.75 -3.29 1.28
N LYS A 99 -9.07 -2.52 2.32
CA LYS A 99 -9.38 -1.08 2.18
C LYS A 99 -8.19 -0.29 1.62
N LEU A 100 -7.00 -0.53 2.14
CA LEU A 100 -5.78 0.13 1.65
C LEU A 100 -5.50 -0.22 0.18
N LYS A 101 -5.77 -1.45 -0.24
CA LYS A 101 -5.61 -1.89 -1.62
C LYS A 101 -6.56 -1.16 -2.57
N VAL A 102 -7.82 -0.98 -2.18
CA VAL A 102 -8.80 -0.19 -2.95
C VAL A 102 -8.34 1.27 -3.06
N MET A 103 -7.97 1.90 -1.94
CA MET A 103 -7.47 3.27 -1.93
C MET A 103 -6.22 3.44 -2.80
N LEU A 104 -5.30 2.47 -2.77
CA LEU A 104 -4.10 2.49 -3.60
C LEU A 104 -4.45 2.46 -5.09
N ASN A 105 -5.43 1.64 -5.50
CA ASN A 105 -5.87 1.57 -6.88
C ASN A 105 -6.50 2.89 -7.34
N GLU A 106 -7.39 3.48 -6.56
CA GLU A 106 -8.00 4.80 -6.84
C GLU A 106 -6.95 5.90 -6.98
N LYS A 107 -5.93 5.90 -6.10
CA LYS A 107 -4.82 6.85 -6.18
C LYS A 107 -3.97 6.63 -7.42
N ASN A 108 -3.75 5.38 -7.83
CA ASN A 108 -2.97 5.07 -9.02
C ASN A 108 -3.70 5.52 -10.31
N GLU A 109 -5.01 5.31 -10.39
CA GLU A 109 -5.84 5.82 -11.48
C GLU A 109 -5.82 7.35 -11.54
N SER A 110 -5.94 8.01 -10.40
CA SER A 110 -5.82 9.47 -10.28
C SER A 110 -4.46 9.98 -10.77
N LEU A 111 -3.38 9.25 -10.45
CA LEU A 111 -2.03 9.59 -10.86
C LEU A 111 -1.85 9.46 -12.38
N LEU A 112 -2.37 8.39 -13.00
CA LEU A 112 -2.34 8.22 -14.45
C LEU A 112 -3.12 9.34 -15.17
N MET A 113 -4.28 9.72 -14.64
CA MET A 113 -5.05 10.85 -15.15
C MET A 113 -4.25 12.16 -15.07
N LEU A 114 -3.60 12.43 -13.93
CA LEU A 114 -2.79 13.62 -13.75
C LEU A 114 -1.57 13.65 -14.69
N GLN A 115 -0.89 12.51 -14.88
CA GLN A 115 0.23 12.40 -15.82
C GLN A 115 -0.21 12.71 -17.25
N ASN A 116 -1.37 12.21 -17.67
CA ASN A 116 -1.93 12.52 -18.99
C ASN A 116 -2.28 14.00 -19.12
N LYS A 117 -2.86 14.63 -18.10
CA LYS A 117 -3.13 16.08 -18.07
C LYS A 117 -1.85 16.91 -18.21
N VAL A 118 -0.81 16.57 -17.45
CA VAL A 118 0.49 17.25 -17.52
C VAL A 118 1.13 17.11 -18.90
N LYS A 119 1.05 15.93 -19.53
CA LYS A 119 1.54 15.73 -20.90
C LYS A 119 0.81 16.63 -21.90
N LYS A 120 -0.53 16.65 -21.86
CA LYS A 120 -1.35 17.53 -22.73
C LYS A 120 -0.96 19.00 -22.56
N LEU A 121 -0.83 19.48 -21.32
CA LEU A 121 -0.43 20.86 -21.03
C LEU A 121 0.97 21.19 -21.55
N LYS A 122 1.91 20.25 -21.43
CA LYS A 122 3.28 20.42 -21.95
C LYS A 122 3.29 20.57 -23.47
N ASP A 123 2.50 19.75 -24.17
CA ASP A 123 2.39 19.80 -25.64
C ASP A 123 1.76 21.13 -26.09
N SER A 124 0.66 21.56 -25.45
CA SER A 124 0.03 22.87 -25.70
C SER A 124 0.98 24.05 -25.43
N LEU A 125 1.78 23.99 -24.36
CA LEU A 125 2.75 25.03 -24.03
C LEU A 125 3.86 25.13 -25.08
N MET A 126 4.27 24.00 -25.67
CA MET A 126 5.27 23.99 -26.74
C MET A 126 4.77 24.72 -27.99
N ILE A 127 3.52 24.47 -28.39
CA ILE A 127 2.86 25.17 -29.51
C ILE A 127 2.82 26.68 -29.22
N LEU A 128 2.27 27.07 -28.07
CA LEU A 128 2.12 28.47 -27.69
C LEU A 128 3.46 29.22 -27.61
N LYS A 129 4.54 28.53 -27.23
CA LYS A 129 5.89 29.11 -27.17
C LYS A 129 6.39 29.51 -28.56
N VAL A 130 6.23 28.64 -29.56
CA VAL A 130 6.66 28.91 -30.93
C VAL A 130 5.75 29.96 -31.58
N ASP A 131 4.44 29.86 -31.38
CA ASP A 131 3.46 30.86 -31.82
C ASP A 131 3.79 32.26 -31.29
N LYS A 132 4.10 32.36 -29.98
CA LYS A 132 4.53 33.61 -29.35
C LYS A 132 5.79 34.18 -30.00
N GLU A 133 6.79 33.34 -30.26
CA GLU A 133 8.06 33.76 -30.89
C GLU A 133 7.80 34.38 -32.27
N LEU A 134 6.94 33.76 -33.07
CA LEU A 134 6.53 34.29 -34.37
C LEU A 134 5.71 35.58 -34.22
N LEU A 135 4.71 35.63 -33.32
CA LEU A 135 3.90 36.83 -33.08
C LEU A 135 4.73 38.05 -32.69
N VAL A 136 5.69 37.86 -31.78
CA VAL A 136 6.57 38.95 -31.34
C VAL A 136 7.42 39.44 -32.50
N THR A 137 7.92 38.52 -33.33
CA THR A 137 8.74 38.85 -34.50
C THR A 137 7.93 39.67 -35.51
N ILE A 138 6.73 39.23 -35.91
CA ILE A 138 5.94 39.94 -36.94
C ILE A 138 5.41 41.31 -36.50
N ASN A 139 5.28 41.52 -35.18
CA ASN A 139 4.90 42.79 -34.58
C ASN A 139 6.09 43.72 -34.34
N SER A 140 7.31 43.22 -34.47
CA SER A 140 8.50 44.06 -34.41
C SER A 140 8.60 44.95 -35.66
N LYS A 141 9.24 46.11 -35.51
CA LYS A 141 9.49 47.00 -36.63
C LYS A 141 10.43 46.32 -37.63
N ILE A 142 10.04 46.27 -38.90
CA ILE A 142 10.91 45.84 -40.00
C ILE A 142 11.98 46.93 -40.18
N PRO A 143 13.28 46.59 -40.28
CA PRO A 143 14.33 47.57 -40.52
C PRO A 143 14.07 48.40 -41.78
N ASP A 144 14.44 49.68 -41.74
CA ASP A 144 14.24 50.64 -42.84
C ASP A 144 15.36 50.53 -43.90
N ASP A 145 16.28 49.58 -43.74
CA ASP A 145 17.38 49.29 -44.67
C ASP A 145 17.20 47.90 -45.32
N ARG A 146 17.63 47.79 -46.59
CA ARG A 146 17.47 46.57 -47.41
C ARG A 146 18.06 45.32 -46.74
N GLU A 147 19.30 45.43 -46.27
CA GLU A 147 20.01 44.29 -45.65
C GLU A 147 19.34 43.86 -44.34
N GLY A 148 18.89 44.81 -43.52
CA GLY A 148 18.13 44.58 -42.30
C GLY A 148 16.79 43.89 -42.56
N ALA A 149 16.02 44.37 -43.55
CA ALA A 149 14.75 43.78 -43.92
C ALA A 149 14.91 42.36 -44.49
N GLU A 150 15.92 42.12 -45.32
CA GLU A 150 16.24 40.76 -45.80
C GLU A 150 16.56 39.81 -44.65
N ARG A 151 17.42 40.23 -43.71
CA ARG A 151 17.73 39.43 -42.51
C ARG A 151 16.48 39.15 -41.69
N PHE A 152 15.65 40.16 -41.46
CA PHE A 152 14.38 40.03 -40.74
C PHE A 152 13.48 38.98 -41.38
N TRP A 153 13.29 39.02 -42.70
CA TRP A 153 12.43 38.07 -43.41
C TRP A 153 13.03 36.66 -43.48
N ARG A 154 14.35 36.53 -43.60
CA ARG A 154 15.03 35.22 -43.54
C ARG A 154 14.92 34.56 -42.17
N ASP A 155 14.99 35.33 -41.09
CA ASP A 155 14.79 34.79 -39.74
C ASP A 155 13.30 34.49 -39.47
N THR A 156 12.41 35.35 -39.95
CA THR A 156 10.95 35.12 -39.92
C THR A 156 10.57 33.85 -40.70
N ARG A 157 11.24 33.56 -41.82
CA ARG A 157 11.05 32.32 -42.60
C ARG A 157 11.32 31.07 -41.77
N LYS A 158 12.41 31.05 -40.99
CA LYS A 158 12.78 29.93 -40.10
C LYS A 158 11.75 29.74 -38.97
N LEU A 159 11.16 30.84 -38.51
CA LEU A 159 10.07 30.80 -37.52
C LEU A 159 8.78 30.25 -38.14
N ALA A 160 8.41 30.75 -39.31
CA ALA A 160 7.25 30.30 -40.07
C ALA A 160 7.32 28.79 -40.35
N GLU A 161 8.46 28.27 -40.81
CA GLU A 161 8.67 26.84 -41.06
C GLU A 161 8.43 25.96 -39.82
N ARG A 162 8.78 26.47 -38.62
CA ARG A 162 8.55 25.76 -37.36
C ARG A 162 7.10 25.80 -36.89
N VAL A 163 6.36 26.85 -37.22
CA VAL A 163 4.95 27.03 -36.84
C VAL A 163 4.04 26.30 -37.83
N ASP A 164 4.15 26.66 -39.11
CA ASP A 164 3.40 26.06 -40.21
C ASP A 164 4.17 26.24 -41.53
N PRO A 165 4.63 25.14 -42.16
CA PRO A 165 5.35 25.19 -43.43
C PRO A 165 4.62 25.91 -44.58
N SER A 166 3.29 26.01 -44.55
CA SER A 166 2.52 26.71 -45.58
C SER A 166 2.81 28.22 -45.63
N LEU A 167 3.22 28.80 -44.49
CA LEU A 167 3.57 30.21 -44.36
C LEU A 167 4.89 30.55 -45.06
N VAL A 168 5.76 29.57 -45.28
CA VAL A 168 7.09 29.76 -45.89
C VAL A 168 6.98 30.34 -47.29
N GLN A 169 5.99 29.89 -48.07
CA GLN A 169 5.78 30.37 -49.43
C GLN A 169 5.55 31.89 -49.46
N ILE A 170 4.75 32.40 -48.52
CA ILE A 170 4.44 33.84 -48.47
C ILE A 170 5.72 34.63 -48.14
N VAL A 171 6.56 34.13 -47.23
CA VAL A 171 7.83 34.78 -46.90
C VAL A 171 8.82 34.74 -48.07
N ASP A 172 8.86 33.64 -48.82
CA ASP A 172 9.68 33.53 -50.03
C ASP A 172 9.21 34.51 -51.12
N GLU A 173 7.90 34.74 -51.25
CA GLU A 173 7.34 35.78 -52.13
C GLU A 173 7.68 37.20 -51.62
N ILE A 174 7.66 37.46 -50.30
CA ILE A 174 8.09 38.74 -49.74
C ILE A 174 9.58 39.01 -50.06
N LEU A 175 10.43 37.99 -49.88
CA LEU A 175 11.86 38.08 -50.20
C LEU A 175 12.10 38.30 -51.69
N TYR A 176 11.20 37.85 -52.57
CA TYR A 176 11.30 38.11 -54.01
C TYR A 176 11.04 39.58 -54.36
N TYR A 177 10.03 40.23 -53.74
CA TYR A 177 9.67 41.62 -54.01
C TYR A 177 10.41 42.66 -53.16
N ILE A 178 11.31 42.22 -52.27
CA ILE A 178 12.01 43.12 -51.35
C ILE A 178 12.84 44.16 -52.11
N ASP A 179 13.49 43.75 -53.21
CA ASP A 179 14.31 44.64 -54.01
C ASP A 179 13.47 45.71 -54.70
N ASP A 180 12.30 45.36 -55.23
CA ASP A 180 11.39 46.32 -55.86
C ASP A 180 10.92 47.38 -54.86
N TYR A 181 10.57 46.96 -53.64
CA TYR A 181 10.20 47.88 -52.57
C TYR A 181 11.33 48.86 -52.21
N PHE A 182 12.55 48.36 -52.00
CA PHE A 182 13.67 49.22 -51.65
C PHE A 182 14.14 50.09 -52.82
N ASN A 183 14.01 49.63 -54.06
CA ASN A 183 14.27 50.47 -55.24
C ASN A 183 13.33 51.68 -55.28
N TRP A 184 12.05 51.49 -54.96
CA TRP A 184 11.11 52.60 -54.79
C TRP A 184 11.47 53.46 -53.57
N TYR A 185 11.67 52.84 -52.40
CA TYR A 185 11.95 53.55 -51.13
C TYR A 185 13.20 54.44 -51.21
N GLU A 186 14.28 53.93 -51.81
CA GLU A 186 15.57 54.61 -51.96
C GLU A 186 15.59 55.60 -53.13
N SER A 187 14.58 55.62 -54.01
CA SER A 187 14.51 56.56 -55.14
C SER A 187 14.28 58.02 -54.72
N LEU A 188 13.80 58.25 -53.49
CA LEU A 188 13.63 59.59 -52.94
C LEU A 188 14.98 60.15 -52.46
N SER A 189 15.41 61.25 -53.06
CA SER A 189 16.65 61.91 -52.62
C SER A 189 16.49 62.57 -51.24
N GLU A 190 17.57 62.58 -50.44
CA GLU A 190 17.57 63.19 -49.09
C GLU A 190 17.26 64.70 -49.10
N ASN A 191 17.49 65.38 -50.24
CA ASN A 191 17.25 66.81 -50.43
C ASN A 191 16.02 67.09 -51.32
N ALA A 192 15.11 66.13 -51.44
CA ALA A 192 13.95 66.24 -52.32
C ALA A 192 13.09 67.46 -51.99
N THR A 193 12.69 68.18 -53.03
CA THR A 193 11.69 69.25 -52.96
C THR A 193 10.30 68.67 -52.65
N ARG A 194 9.38 69.51 -52.19
CA ARG A 194 7.98 69.07 -51.97
C ARG A 194 7.34 68.44 -53.20
N GLN A 195 7.68 68.91 -54.40
CA GLN A 195 7.13 68.36 -55.63
C GLN A 195 7.68 66.95 -55.90
N GLU A 196 8.98 66.74 -55.74
CA GLU A 196 9.61 65.42 -55.90
C GLU A 196 9.09 64.42 -54.86
N VAL A 197 8.82 64.86 -53.62
CA VAL A 197 8.16 64.02 -52.61
C VAL A 197 6.76 63.61 -53.06
N CYS A 198 5.97 64.53 -53.61
CA CYS A 198 4.64 64.20 -54.14
C CYS A 198 4.74 63.20 -55.32
N GLU A 199 5.66 63.43 -56.25
CA GLU A 199 5.88 62.54 -57.40
C GLU A 199 6.31 61.13 -56.96
N TRP A 200 7.19 61.03 -55.96
CA TRP A 200 7.61 59.76 -55.35
C TRP A 200 6.47 59.01 -54.65
N ILE A 201 5.56 59.73 -53.97
CA ILE A 201 4.34 59.12 -53.40
C ILE A 201 3.46 58.55 -54.50
N PHE A 202 3.30 59.26 -55.63
CA PHE A 202 2.49 58.77 -56.74
C PHE A 202 3.17 57.61 -57.50
N SER A 203 4.49 57.59 -57.58
CA SER A 203 5.23 56.51 -58.24
C SER A 203 5.06 55.16 -57.55
N TYR A 204 4.72 55.13 -56.24
CA TYR A 204 4.33 53.90 -55.55
C TYR A 204 3.14 53.18 -56.21
N TYR A 205 2.18 53.93 -56.76
CA TYR A 205 1.03 53.35 -57.44
C TYR A 205 1.37 52.79 -58.82
N GLU A 206 2.45 53.29 -59.41
CA GLU A 206 2.98 52.83 -60.70
C GLU A 206 3.91 51.62 -60.51
N ASP A 207 4.63 51.56 -59.40
CA ASP A 207 5.47 50.43 -59.03
C ASP A 207 4.62 49.24 -58.55
N TRP A 208 4.53 48.22 -59.39
CA TRP A 208 3.78 47.01 -59.04
C TRP A 208 4.50 46.17 -57.99
N GLY A 209 5.84 46.09 -58.02
CA GLY A 209 6.63 45.25 -57.12
C GLY A 209 6.63 45.77 -55.69
N ALA A 210 6.80 47.09 -55.51
CA ALA A 210 6.71 47.74 -54.19
C ALA A 210 5.33 47.51 -53.52
N ARG A 211 4.25 47.54 -54.32
CA ARG A 211 2.90 47.22 -53.83
C ARG A 211 2.71 45.74 -53.49
N GLN A 212 3.32 44.83 -54.27
CA GLN A 212 3.26 43.41 -53.95
C GLN A 212 3.95 43.13 -52.61
N TYR A 213 5.08 43.76 -52.33
CA TYR A 213 5.76 43.65 -51.04
C TYR A 213 4.81 44.00 -49.88
N ASP A 214 4.26 45.21 -49.83
CA ASP A 214 3.39 45.63 -48.72
C ASP A 214 2.12 44.78 -48.59
N SER A 215 1.56 44.36 -49.73
CA SER A 215 0.41 43.46 -49.79
C SER A 215 0.74 42.09 -49.17
N LEU A 216 1.90 41.51 -49.53
CA LEU A 216 2.34 40.22 -49.00
C LEU A 216 2.72 40.29 -47.53
N VAL A 217 3.33 41.38 -47.07
CA VAL A 217 3.59 41.63 -45.64
C VAL A 217 2.27 41.66 -44.86
N SER A 218 1.27 42.35 -45.39
CA SER A 218 -0.07 42.43 -44.79
C SER A 218 -0.77 41.08 -44.77
N LYS A 219 -0.71 40.33 -45.89
CA LYS A 219 -1.25 38.97 -46.02
C LYS A 219 -0.59 38.03 -45.01
N PHE A 220 0.74 38.01 -44.95
CA PHE A 220 1.49 37.17 -44.03
C PHE A 220 1.07 37.42 -42.57
N ARG A 221 0.98 38.70 -42.15
CA ARG A 221 0.50 39.05 -40.81
C ARG A 221 -0.90 38.52 -40.53
N SER A 222 -1.82 38.67 -41.49
CA SER A 222 -3.20 38.18 -41.36
C SER A 222 -3.27 36.66 -41.21
N GLU A 223 -2.50 35.92 -42.01
CA GLU A 223 -2.42 34.45 -41.96
C GLU A 223 -1.84 33.98 -40.62
N VAL A 224 -0.75 34.61 -40.15
CA VAL A 224 -0.15 34.32 -38.85
C VAL A 224 -1.14 34.57 -37.71
N TYR A 225 -1.88 35.68 -37.72
CA TYR A 225 -2.89 35.94 -36.69
C TYR A 225 -4.00 34.89 -36.71
N SER A 226 -4.51 34.55 -37.89
CA SER A 226 -5.59 33.57 -38.04
C SER A 226 -5.18 32.19 -37.56
N LEU A 227 -3.98 31.75 -37.94
CA LEU A 227 -3.40 30.48 -37.52
C LEU A 227 -3.24 30.40 -36.00
N ILE A 228 -2.67 31.43 -35.39
CA ILE A 228 -2.39 31.41 -33.95
C ILE A 228 -3.68 31.51 -33.14
N ILE A 229 -4.67 32.26 -33.61
CA ILE A 229 -6.02 32.23 -33.04
C ILE A 229 -6.59 30.80 -33.12
N SER A 230 -6.41 30.09 -34.23
CA SER A 230 -6.83 28.69 -34.38
C SER A 230 -6.14 27.77 -33.37
N HIS A 231 -4.81 27.86 -33.25
CA HIS A 231 -4.05 27.08 -32.27
C HIS A 231 -4.51 27.36 -30.84
N ILE A 232 -4.74 28.63 -30.48
CA ILE A 232 -5.25 29.02 -29.15
C ILE A 232 -6.63 28.40 -28.91
N ASN A 233 -7.55 28.45 -29.88
CA ASN A 233 -8.87 27.85 -29.76
C ASN A 233 -8.82 26.33 -29.59
N GLU A 234 -7.97 25.65 -30.35
CA GLU A 234 -7.76 24.20 -30.18
C GLU A 234 -7.17 23.86 -28.81
N ILE A 235 -6.23 24.66 -28.32
CA ILE A 235 -5.64 24.49 -27.00
C ILE A 235 -6.69 24.74 -25.90
N LEU A 236 -7.53 25.76 -26.04
CA LEU A 236 -8.63 26.05 -25.10
C LEU A 236 -9.63 24.88 -25.06
N ALA A 237 -10.06 24.37 -26.21
CA ALA A 237 -10.96 23.22 -26.27
C ALA A 237 -10.34 21.99 -25.58
N LYS A 238 -9.06 21.69 -25.85
CA LYS A 238 -8.32 20.60 -25.19
C LYS A 238 -8.19 20.79 -23.67
N MET A 239 -8.17 22.04 -23.19
CA MET A 239 -8.10 22.36 -21.76
C MET A 239 -9.47 22.32 -21.09
N GLU A 240 -10.57 22.63 -21.79
CA GLU A 240 -11.93 22.44 -21.27
C GLU A 240 -12.28 20.97 -21.08
N GLU A 241 -11.72 20.08 -21.91
CA GLU A 241 -11.81 18.63 -21.74
C GLU A 241 -10.96 18.09 -20.57
N ILE A 242 -10.19 18.94 -19.89
CA ILE A 242 -9.47 18.61 -18.66
C ILE A 242 -10.36 19.03 -17.48
N PRO A 243 -11.13 18.11 -16.87
CA PRO A 243 -11.96 18.43 -15.70
C PRO A 243 -11.12 18.82 -14.48
#